data_AF-A0A421F7K6-F1
#
_entry.id   AF-A0A421F7K6-F1
#
_cell.length_a   1.000
_cell.length_b   1.000
_cell.length_c   1.000
_cell.angle_alpha   90.00
_cell.angle_beta   90.00
_cell.angle_gamma   90.00
#
_symmetry.space_group_name_H-M   'P 1'
#
loop_
_entity.id
_entity.type
_entity.pdbx_description
1 polymer ?
#
loop_
_entity_poly.entity_id
_entity_poly.type
_entity_poly.pdbx_seq_one_letter_code
_entity_poly.pdbx_strand_id
1 'polypeptide(L)'
;MREAAVLQDDRNFFVSTTYTLWDADKVMGCQCDPGYTGTFALSFRGRVTTNLSPTDLSETLKAVLEALDNIYGVDITAGTQLCSPGGTSTTITFTNNPGDLPNLQVLNNLSNGALVTCPMGAAWFDGATAPNIAHAPAQCSNRGSCNTGVGVCSCLAPFTGAACDLLRCPSGITATGATCSGRGTCKTIQQLSSEAEDPQGNPLGVTYGATPNTPATWDATKIQGCDCITNDYFGPYENAYGDFTGGHDCYMLACPRGADPFEIGKVNEKQTLACTADGGVFTLTFRGETTAVIPVNAGEAQVQSALQALDSVRTATISFTSSSTVCDATPVTTTIEFTFMQGDLPPLGFDASALTLTSSTAVLNVGELVKGSKANIECSSRGVCDRTTGVCACYPYFLSSDGAGGLGRRGDCGYISPYPTVALS
;
A
#
# COMPACT_ATOMS: atom_id res chain seq x y z
N MET A 1 -26.18 23.38 42.06
CA MET A 1 -27.53 23.07 42.59
C MET A 1 -28.53 24.20 42.34
N ARG A 2 -28.10 25.48 42.26
CA ARG A 2 -28.97 26.62 41.91
C ARG A 2 -29.82 26.40 40.66
N GLU A 3 -29.21 25.94 39.57
CA GLU A 3 -29.90 25.67 38.30
C GLU A 3 -30.81 24.44 38.39
N ALA A 4 -30.34 23.36 39.02
CA ALA A 4 -31.14 22.14 39.24
C ALA A 4 -32.38 22.38 40.11
N ALA A 5 -32.32 23.28 41.09
CA ALA A 5 -33.45 23.58 41.98
C ALA A 5 -34.63 24.24 41.26
N VAL A 6 -34.37 25.01 40.20
CA VAL A 6 -35.42 25.70 39.43
C VAL A 6 -35.94 24.88 38.25
N LEU A 7 -35.28 23.78 37.90
CA LEU A 7 -35.71 22.83 36.88
C LEU A 7 -36.85 21.93 37.39
N GLN A 8 -37.91 21.79 36.60
CA GLN A 8 -38.96 20.80 36.83
C GLN A 8 -39.18 20.04 35.52
N ASP A 9 -38.94 18.73 35.52
CA ASP A 9 -39.00 17.87 34.33
C ASP A 9 -39.95 16.67 34.49
N ASP A 10 -40.65 16.60 35.63
CA ASP A 10 -41.59 15.54 36.03
C ASP A 10 -41.04 14.10 35.88
N ARG A 11 -39.70 13.95 35.85
CA ARG A 11 -38.99 12.67 35.76
C ARG A 11 -37.95 12.49 36.86
N ASN A 12 -37.13 13.51 37.08
CA ASN A 12 -36.09 13.55 38.12
C ASN A 12 -36.32 14.72 39.10
N PHE A 13 -36.94 15.81 38.65
CA PHE A 13 -37.30 16.97 39.47
C PHE A 13 -38.80 17.23 39.37
N PHE A 14 -39.52 16.85 40.44
CA PHE A 14 -40.99 16.91 40.51
C PHE A 14 -41.52 18.22 41.11
N VAL A 15 -40.64 19.05 41.68
CA VAL A 15 -40.99 20.29 42.36
C VAL A 15 -39.89 21.33 42.12
N SER A 16 -40.25 22.48 41.55
CA SER A 16 -39.35 23.62 41.42
C SER A 16 -39.28 24.43 42.72
N THR A 17 -38.08 24.78 43.17
CA THR A 17 -37.82 25.61 44.36
C THR A 17 -36.64 26.56 44.12
N THR A 18 -36.41 27.51 45.03
CA THR A 18 -35.27 28.43 44.94
C THR A 18 -34.21 28.06 45.97
N TYR A 19 -32.99 27.76 45.51
CA TYR A 19 -31.84 27.47 46.39
C TYR A 19 -30.78 28.57 46.27
N THR A 20 -30.61 29.37 47.32
CA THR A 20 -29.74 30.57 47.32
C THR A 20 -28.69 30.56 48.44
N LEU A 21 -28.45 29.43 49.09
CA LEU A 21 -27.42 29.33 50.14
C LEU A 21 -26.00 29.47 49.54
N TRP A 22 -25.03 29.69 50.42
CA TRP A 22 -23.64 30.02 50.04
C TRP A 22 -22.97 28.95 49.16
N ASP A 23 -23.48 27.73 49.17
CA ASP A 23 -23.01 26.58 48.42
C ASP A 23 -23.83 26.27 47.15
N ALA A 24 -24.83 27.10 46.82
CA ALA A 24 -25.73 26.88 45.68
C ALA A 24 -25.01 26.67 44.33
N ASP A 25 -23.86 27.33 44.17
CA ASP A 25 -23.00 27.26 43.00
C ASP A 25 -21.72 26.43 43.24
N LYS A 26 -21.57 25.87 44.45
CA LYS A 26 -20.39 25.08 44.88
C LYS A 26 -20.61 23.58 44.71
N VAL A 27 -21.86 23.13 44.62
CA VAL A 27 -22.24 21.72 44.44
C VAL A 27 -22.83 21.52 43.04
N MET A 28 -22.16 20.73 42.21
CA MET A 28 -22.58 20.36 40.86
C MET A 28 -22.82 18.85 40.80
N GLY A 29 -23.82 18.44 40.01
CA GLY A 29 -24.12 17.04 39.72
C GLY A 29 -24.56 16.89 38.27
N CYS A 30 -24.40 15.70 37.71
CA CYS A 30 -24.85 15.40 36.35
C CYS A 30 -26.29 14.87 36.36
N GLN A 31 -27.12 15.36 35.45
CA GLN A 31 -28.40 14.73 35.11
C GLN A 31 -28.15 13.73 33.99
N CYS A 32 -28.45 12.45 34.22
CA CYS A 32 -28.41 11.43 33.18
C CYS A 32 -29.79 11.28 32.55
N ASP A 33 -29.90 11.42 31.23
CA ASP A 33 -31.14 11.13 30.49
C ASP A 33 -31.30 9.61 30.28
N PRO A 34 -32.47 9.01 30.60
CA PRO A 34 -32.79 7.64 30.23
C PRO A 34 -33.18 7.51 28.75
N GLY A 35 -32.65 6.51 28.04
CA GLY A 35 -33.24 5.99 26.79
C GLY A 35 -32.54 6.35 25.47
N TYR A 36 -31.26 6.01 25.31
CA TYR A 36 -30.63 6.00 23.98
C TYR A 36 -31.26 4.91 23.10
N THR A 37 -31.71 5.28 21.91
CA THR A 37 -32.21 4.34 20.89
C THR A 37 -31.40 4.51 19.59
N GLY A 38 -31.44 3.52 18.71
CA GLY A 38 -30.63 3.51 17.48
C GLY A 38 -29.35 2.69 17.60
N THR A 39 -28.47 2.82 16.62
CA THR A 39 -27.22 2.05 16.52
C THR A 39 -26.05 2.95 16.13
N PHE A 40 -24.85 2.59 16.54
CA PHE A 40 -23.62 3.26 16.13
C PHE A 40 -22.72 2.32 15.32
N ALA A 41 -21.84 2.87 14.51
CA ALA A 41 -20.82 2.11 13.81
C ALA A 41 -19.45 2.71 14.10
N LEU A 42 -18.42 1.87 14.08
CA LEU A 42 -17.04 2.29 14.23
C LEU A 42 -16.37 2.28 12.85
N SER A 43 -15.53 3.28 12.60
CA SER A 43 -14.68 3.36 11.42
C SER A 43 -13.22 3.17 11.81
N PHE A 44 -12.53 2.31 11.08
CA PHE A 44 -11.08 2.16 11.13
C PHE A 44 -10.52 2.31 9.72
N ARG A 45 -9.68 3.33 9.49
CA ARG A 45 -9.03 3.58 8.19
C ARG A 45 -9.98 3.49 6.98
N GLY A 46 -11.19 4.04 7.12
CA GLY A 46 -12.21 4.08 6.05
C GLY A 46 -13.06 2.81 5.91
N ARG A 47 -12.86 1.78 6.74
CA ARG A 47 -13.73 0.61 6.84
C ARG A 47 -14.70 0.76 8.00
N VAL A 48 -15.95 0.38 7.79
CA VAL A 48 -17.05 0.65 8.72
C VAL A 48 -17.65 -0.65 9.21
N THR A 49 -17.77 -0.82 10.52
CA THR A 49 -18.41 -2.00 11.12
C THR A 49 -19.87 -2.07 10.70
N THR A 50 -20.47 -3.26 10.77
CA THR A 50 -21.93 -3.34 10.86
C THR A 50 -22.42 -2.57 12.10
N ASN A 51 -23.67 -2.14 12.07
CA ASN A 51 -24.27 -1.37 13.15
C ASN A 51 -24.28 -2.15 14.47
N LEU A 52 -23.84 -1.48 15.54
CA LEU A 52 -23.84 -1.93 16.91
C LEU A 52 -24.97 -1.26 17.70
N SER A 53 -25.70 -2.05 18.47
CA SER A 53 -26.69 -1.60 19.43
C SER A 53 -26.01 -1.09 20.71
N PRO A 54 -26.57 -0.07 21.40
CA PRO A 54 -26.19 0.28 22.76
C PRO A 54 -26.25 -0.91 23.75
N THR A 55 -27.09 -1.90 23.45
CA THR A 55 -27.29 -3.10 24.25
C THR A 55 -26.41 -4.27 23.85
N ASP A 56 -25.62 -4.15 22.78
CA ASP A 56 -24.71 -5.21 22.37
C ASP A 56 -23.64 -5.45 23.43
N LEU A 57 -23.11 -6.67 23.42
CA LEU A 57 -22.07 -7.11 24.34
C LEU A 57 -20.70 -6.98 23.68
N SER A 58 -19.63 -7.04 24.48
CA SER A 58 -18.25 -7.01 23.99
C SER A 58 -17.94 -8.09 22.95
N GLU A 59 -18.61 -9.24 23.01
CA GLU A 59 -18.48 -10.31 22.00
C GLU A 59 -18.95 -9.85 20.62
N THR A 60 -20.08 -9.15 20.56
CA THR A 60 -20.59 -8.57 19.31
C THR A 60 -19.63 -7.50 18.78
N LEU A 61 -19.11 -6.63 19.65
CA LEU A 61 -18.12 -5.62 19.25
C LEU A 61 -16.84 -6.26 18.68
N LYS A 62 -16.36 -7.34 19.29
CA LYS A 62 -15.20 -8.10 18.78
C LYS A 62 -15.50 -8.65 17.40
N ALA A 63 -16.65 -9.32 17.24
CA ALA A 63 -17.04 -9.93 15.98
C ALA A 63 -17.14 -8.90 14.83
N VAL A 64 -17.75 -7.73 15.06
CA VAL A 64 -17.91 -6.72 14.00
C VAL A 64 -16.61 -5.99 13.66
N LEU A 65 -15.66 -5.87 14.60
CA LEU A 65 -14.34 -5.31 14.33
C LEU A 65 -13.47 -6.30 13.57
N GLU A 66 -13.46 -7.57 13.95
CA GLU A 66 -12.72 -8.65 13.25
C GLU A 66 -13.34 -8.98 11.87
N ALA A 67 -14.56 -8.55 11.61
CA ALA A 67 -15.17 -8.62 10.28
C ALA A 67 -14.65 -7.56 9.29
N LEU A 68 -13.92 -6.53 9.77
CA LEU A 68 -13.29 -5.56 8.89
C LEU A 68 -12.03 -6.14 8.26
N ASP A 69 -11.90 -6.02 6.93
CA ASP A 69 -10.78 -6.57 6.15
C ASP A 69 -9.41 -5.95 6.48
N ASN A 70 -9.40 -4.88 7.28
CA ASN A 70 -8.21 -4.15 7.72
C ASN A 70 -7.93 -4.29 9.23
N ILE A 71 -8.64 -5.16 9.95
CA ILE A 71 -8.37 -5.52 11.34
C ILE A 71 -8.09 -7.03 11.40
N TYR A 72 -6.91 -7.41 11.89
CA TYR A 72 -6.42 -8.80 11.84
C TYR A 72 -6.48 -9.52 13.19
N GLY A 73 -7.06 -8.87 14.20
CA GLY A 73 -7.32 -9.42 15.53
C GLY A 73 -7.48 -8.32 16.57
N VAL A 74 -8.50 -8.43 17.42
CA VAL A 74 -8.71 -7.51 18.55
C VAL A 74 -9.10 -8.27 19.82
N ASP A 75 -8.55 -7.87 20.96
CA ASP A 75 -9.01 -8.30 22.27
C ASP A 75 -9.78 -7.17 22.96
N ILE A 76 -10.93 -7.51 23.54
CA ILE A 76 -11.82 -6.54 24.19
C ILE A 76 -11.85 -6.81 25.68
N THR A 77 -11.38 -5.85 26.47
CA THR A 77 -11.34 -5.94 27.93
C THR A 77 -12.24 -4.87 28.55
N ALA A 78 -13.17 -5.33 29.39
CA ALA A 78 -14.19 -4.58 30.14
C ALA A 78 -15.42 -4.05 29.35
N GLY A 79 -16.60 -4.25 29.97
CA GLY A 79 -17.94 -3.87 29.50
C GLY A 79 -18.78 -5.09 29.14
N THR A 80 -19.69 -5.54 30.02
CA THR A 80 -20.69 -6.55 29.63
C THR A 80 -21.57 -6.01 28.51
N GLN A 81 -21.92 -4.73 28.54
CA GLN A 81 -22.71 -4.00 27.53
C GLN A 81 -21.96 -2.77 27.03
N LEU A 82 -22.10 -2.43 25.73
CA LEU A 82 -21.36 -1.33 25.08
C LEU A 82 -21.75 0.06 25.60
N CYS A 83 -23.01 0.28 25.95
CA CYS A 83 -23.48 1.51 26.57
C CYS A 83 -24.32 1.17 27.81
N SER A 84 -24.04 1.82 28.95
CA SER A 84 -24.90 1.74 30.14
C SER A 84 -25.25 3.12 30.70
N PRO A 85 -26.37 3.26 31.45
CA PRO A 85 -26.73 4.51 32.11
C PRO A 85 -25.68 5.03 33.11
N GLY A 86 -24.82 4.15 33.63
CA GLY A 86 -23.72 4.51 34.54
C GLY A 86 -22.40 4.87 33.85
N GLY A 87 -22.38 4.87 32.51
CA GLY A 87 -21.16 4.96 31.71
C GLY A 87 -20.43 3.61 31.66
N THR A 88 -20.00 3.22 30.48
CA THR A 88 -19.17 2.03 30.25
C THR A 88 -17.91 2.46 29.53
N SER A 89 -16.76 1.96 29.97
CA SER A 89 -15.50 2.11 29.27
C SER A 89 -15.10 0.74 28.75
N THR A 90 -14.92 0.63 27.44
CA THR A 90 -14.47 -0.58 26.78
C THR A 90 -13.08 -0.37 26.22
N THR A 91 -12.14 -1.23 26.59
CA THR A 91 -10.77 -1.20 26.09
C THR A 91 -10.64 -2.18 24.93
N ILE A 92 -10.18 -1.68 23.78
CA ILE A 92 -9.94 -2.46 22.57
C ILE A 92 -8.42 -2.51 22.34
N THR A 93 -7.87 -3.71 22.30
CA THR A 93 -6.45 -3.97 22.04
C THR A 93 -6.33 -4.63 20.68
N PHE A 94 -5.62 -4.02 19.74
CA PHE A 94 -5.30 -4.66 18.47
C PHE A 94 -4.16 -5.65 18.66
N THR A 95 -4.38 -6.93 18.34
CA THR A 95 -3.39 -7.99 18.57
C THR A 95 -2.48 -8.21 17.37
N ASN A 96 -2.98 -7.95 16.15
CA ASN A 96 -2.27 -8.26 14.90
C ASN A 96 -2.23 -7.06 13.92
N ASN A 97 -2.37 -5.83 14.42
CA ASN A 97 -2.19 -4.60 13.64
C ASN A 97 -1.03 -3.78 14.25
N PRO A 98 0.23 -4.00 13.83
CA PRO A 98 1.38 -3.32 14.43
C PRO A 98 1.49 -1.84 14.03
N GLY A 99 2.17 -1.05 14.85
CA GLY A 99 2.47 0.36 14.60
C GLY A 99 1.60 1.34 15.38
N ASP A 100 1.81 2.64 15.15
CA ASP A 100 0.95 3.70 15.68
C ASP A 100 -0.36 3.74 14.88
N LEU A 101 -1.44 3.27 15.50
CA LEU A 101 -2.74 3.12 14.84
C LEU A 101 -3.59 4.37 15.06
N PRO A 102 -4.30 4.85 14.02
CA PRO A 102 -5.25 5.94 14.20
C PRO A 102 -6.41 5.50 15.12
N ASN A 103 -6.96 6.44 15.88
CA ASN A 103 -8.13 6.19 16.71
C ASN A 103 -9.32 5.67 15.88
N LEU A 104 -10.07 4.73 16.45
CA LEU A 104 -11.38 4.35 15.93
C LEU A 104 -12.31 5.56 15.97
N GLN A 105 -12.99 5.84 14.87
CA GLN A 105 -13.95 6.93 14.78
C GLN A 105 -15.37 6.40 14.96
N VAL A 106 -16.15 7.04 15.81
CA VAL A 106 -17.59 6.75 15.92
C VAL A 106 -18.31 7.48 14.79
N LEU A 107 -18.99 6.74 13.91
CA LEU A 107 -19.64 7.31 12.73
C LEU A 107 -21.07 7.79 12.98
N ASN A 108 -21.79 7.21 13.95
CA ASN A 108 -23.13 7.67 14.34
C ASN A 108 -23.21 7.88 15.85
N ASN A 109 -23.88 8.95 16.27
CA ASN A 109 -24.27 9.11 17.66
C ASN A 109 -25.61 8.41 17.91
N LEU A 110 -25.72 7.72 19.04
CA LEU A 110 -27.01 7.26 19.56
C LEU A 110 -27.91 8.47 19.79
N SER A 111 -29.07 8.51 19.15
CA SER A 111 -30.00 9.63 19.27
C SER A 111 -31.10 9.31 20.28
N ASN A 112 -31.60 10.35 20.94
CA ASN A 112 -32.75 10.26 21.84
C ASN A 112 -34.08 10.27 21.04
N GLY A 113 -34.16 9.49 19.95
CA GLY A 113 -35.34 9.45 19.06
C GLY A 113 -35.47 10.61 18.07
N ALA A 114 -34.41 11.41 17.84
CA ALA A 114 -34.39 12.43 16.80
C ALA A 114 -33.88 11.86 15.46
N LEU A 115 -34.45 12.32 14.34
CA LEU A 115 -33.98 12.00 12.98
C LEU A 115 -32.48 12.32 12.86
N VAL A 116 -31.66 11.32 12.51
CA VAL A 116 -30.21 11.49 12.37
C VAL A 116 -29.88 11.83 10.92
N THR A 117 -29.07 12.88 10.71
CA THR A 117 -28.64 13.29 9.38
C THR A 117 -27.59 12.31 8.87
N CYS A 118 -27.82 11.71 7.69
CA CYS A 118 -26.81 10.83 7.09
C CYS A 118 -25.55 11.58 6.67
N PRO A 119 -24.39 10.88 6.62
CA PRO A 119 -23.14 11.41 6.13
C PRO A 119 -23.28 12.11 4.78
N MET A 120 -22.61 13.24 4.66
CA MET A 120 -22.45 13.96 3.40
C MET A 120 -21.02 13.78 2.90
N GLY A 121 -20.88 13.58 1.60
CA GLY A 121 -19.60 13.57 0.91
C GLY A 121 -19.73 14.38 -0.37
N ALA A 122 -18.60 14.71 -1.00
CA ALA A 122 -18.63 15.37 -2.31
C ALA A 122 -19.50 14.56 -3.27
N ALA A 123 -20.45 15.19 -3.97
CA ALA A 123 -21.30 14.47 -4.90
C ALA A 123 -20.46 13.79 -5.99
N TRP A 124 -20.76 12.53 -6.34
CA TRP A 124 -20.16 11.93 -7.53
C TRP A 124 -20.64 12.61 -8.82
N PHE A 125 -21.90 13.04 -8.81
CA PHE A 125 -22.54 13.71 -9.92
C PHE A 125 -23.51 14.75 -9.35
N ASP A 126 -23.37 15.99 -9.80
CA ASP A 126 -24.25 17.10 -9.52
C ASP A 126 -24.25 18.08 -10.72
N GLY A 127 -25.20 19.02 -10.71
CA GLY A 127 -25.18 20.11 -11.68
C GLY A 127 -24.11 21.13 -11.27
N ALA A 128 -23.25 21.52 -12.21
CA ALA A 128 -22.29 22.60 -11.98
C ALA A 128 -23.04 23.90 -11.61
N THR A 129 -22.61 24.55 -10.53
CA THR A 129 -23.24 25.78 -10.03
C THR A 129 -22.54 27.04 -10.55
N ALA A 130 -21.29 26.92 -10.99
CA ALA A 130 -20.52 27.95 -11.67
C ALA A 130 -19.35 27.32 -12.46
N PRO A 131 -18.62 28.09 -13.30
CA PRO A 131 -17.40 27.60 -13.94
C PRO A 131 -16.41 27.05 -12.91
N ASN A 132 -15.97 25.79 -13.10
CA ASN A 132 -15.09 25.05 -12.18
C ASN A 132 -15.65 24.81 -10.77
N ILE A 133 -16.97 24.93 -10.56
CA ILE A 133 -17.64 24.64 -9.29
C ILE A 133 -18.70 23.55 -9.49
N ALA A 134 -18.38 22.36 -8.99
CA ALA A 134 -19.22 21.17 -8.96
C ALA A 134 -18.83 20.32 -7.72
N HIS A 135 -19.42 19.14 -7.56
CA HIS A 135 -19.18 18.19 -6.47
C HIS A 135 -19.51 18.73 -5.06
N ALA A 136 -20.58 19.51 -4.97
CA ALA A 136 -21.07 20.01 -3.68
C ALA A 136 -21.34 18.85 -2.69
N PRO A 137 -21.18 19.07 -1.38
CA PRO A 137 -21.52 18.07 -0.38
C PRO A 137 -22.98 17.62 -0.54
N ALA A 138 -23.17 16.33 -0.72
CA ALA A 138 -24.48 15.71 -0.89
C ALA A 138 -24.64 14.54 0.07
N GLN A 139 -25.86 14.37 0.58
CA GLN A 139 -26.22 13.23 1.40
C GLN A 139 -25.93 11.94 0.62
N CYS A 140 -25.16 11.03 1.23
CA CYS A 140 -24.72 9.79 0.59
C CYS A 140 -24.06 10.02 -0.78
N SER A 141 -23.42 11.18 -0.98
CA SER A 141 -22.69 11.57 -2.21
C SER A 141 -23.50 11.40 -3.51
N ASN A 142 -24.84 11.49 -3.43
CA ASN A 142 -25.78 11.14 -4.50
C ASN A 142 -25.63 9.70 -5.04
N ARG A 143 -25.02 8.79 -4.27
CA ARG A 143 -24.75 7.39 -4.64
C ARG A 143 -25.20 6.37 -3.59
N GLY A 144 -26.19 6.75 -2.79
CA GLY A 144 -26.89 5.84 -1.90
C GLY A 144 -28.22 6.42 -1.43
N SER A 145 -29.00 5.59 -0.73
CA SER A 145 -30.18 6.04 0.00
C SER A 145 -29.86 6.22 1.48
N CYS A 146 -30.37 7.29 2.09
CA CYS A 146 -30.21 7.56 3.51
C CYS A 146 -31.32 6.87 4.31
N ASN A 147 -30.94 6.05 5.30
CA ASN A 147 -31.84 5.62 6.36
C ASN A 147 -31.78 6.65 7.50
N THR A 148 -32.74 7.57 7.51
CA THR A 148 -32.81 8.68 8.49
C THR A 148 -33.15 8.24 9.91
N GLY A 149 -33.61 6.99 10.11
CA GLY A 149 -33.84 6.42 11.43
C GLY A 149 -32.56 6.03 12.15
N VAL A 150 -31.47 5.77 11.42
CA VAL A 150 -30.16 5.39 11.98
C VAL A 150 -29.00 6.26 11.48
N GLY A 151 -29.23 7.16 10.53
CA GLY A 151 -28.21 8.05 9.97
C GLY A 151 -27.20 7.36 9.04
N VAL A 152 -27.55 6.24 8.40
CA VAL A 152 -26.61 5.45 7.58
C VAL A 152 -27.01 5.47 6.10
N CYS A 153 -26.00 5.61 5.23
CA CYS A 153 -26.15 5.51 3.78
C CYS A 153 -26.08 4.05 3.31
N SER A 154 -27.06 3.63 2.51
CA SER A 154 -27.05 2.37 1.75
C SER A 154 -26.54 2.65 0.34
N CYS A 155 -25.28 2.32 0.07
CA CYS A 155 -24.60 2.68 -1.18
C CYS A 155 -25.04 1.80 -2.35
N LEU A 156 -25.20 2.43 -3.52
CA LEU A 156 -25.38 1.73 -4.79
C LEU A 156 -24.01 1.16 -5.22
N ALA A 157 -23.95 -0.10 -5.62
CA ALA A 157 -22.72 -0.65 -6.16
C ALA A 157 -22.30 0.10 -7.45
N PRO A 158 -20.99 0.35 -7.67
CA PRO A 158 -19.82 -0.06 -6.88
C PRO A 158 -19.37 0.95 -5.79
N PHE A 159 -20.21 1.90 -5.40
CA PHE A 159 -19.87 2.92 -4.40
C PHE A 159 -19.87 2.34 -2.98
N THR A 160 -18.98 2.87 -2.14
CA THR A 160 -18.76 2.45 -0.75
C THR A 160 -18.32 3.63 0.11
N GLY A 161 -17.99 3.39 1.37
CA GLY A 161 -17.71 4.43 2.37
C GLY A 161 -18.97 4.89 3.09
N ALA A 162 -18.79 5.55 4.24
CA ALA A 162 -19.91 5.98 5.08
C ALA A 162 -20.88 6.93 4.38
N ALA A 163 -20.36 7.73 3.43
CA ALA A 163 -21.15 8.66 2.62
C ALA A 163 -21.29 8.20 1.16
N CYS A 164 -20.99 6.95 0.82
CA CYS A 164 -20.95 6.45 -0.57
C CYS A 164 -20.05 7.28 -1.49
N ASP A 165 -19.01 7.87 -0.91
CA ASP A 165 -18.05 8.80 -1.52
C ASP A 165 -16.82 8.08 -2.08
N LEU A 166 -16.69 6.77 -1.87
CA LEU A 166 -15.57 5.97 -2.37
C LEU A 166 -16.03 5.05 -3.50
N LEU A 167 -15.19 4.88 -4.51
CA LEU A 167 -15.33 3.81 -5.48
C LEU A 167 -14.62 2.59 -4.90
N ARG A 168 -15.34 1.48 -4.74
CA ARG A 168 -14.76 0.27 -4.16
C ARG A 168 -13.63 -0.26 -5.05
N CYS A 169 -12.52 -0.65 -4.44
CA CYS A 169 -11.50 -1.42 -5.14
C CYS A 169 -12.08 -2.69 -5.79
N PRO A 170 -11.55 -3.12 -6.93
CA PRO A 170 -11.93 -4.40 -7.54
C PRO A 170 -11.80 -5.56 -6.55
N SER A 171 -12.79 -6.44 -6.57
CA SER A 171 -12.79 -7.70 -5.83
C SER A 171 -12.63 -8.84 -6.84
N GLY A 172 -11.67 -9.73 -6.61
CA GLY A 172 -11.38 -10.82 -7.53
C GLY A 172 -12.51 -11.85 -7.62
N ILE A 173 -12.52 -12.63 -8.70
CA ILE A 173 -13.45 -13.76 -8.92
C ILE A 173 -13.14 -15.01 -8.07
N THR A 174 -12.15 -14.94 -7.18
CA THR A 174 -11.82 -16.04 -6.26
C THR A 174 -12.99 -16.33 -5.33
N ALA A 175 -13.10 -17.58 -4.86
CA ALA A 175 -14.17 -18.03 -3.95
C ALA A 175 -14.34 -17.18 -2.68
N THR A 176 -13.34 -16.36 -2.30
CA THR A 176 -13.37 -15.47 -1.14
C THR A 176 -13.82 -14.03 -1.45
N GLY A 177 -13.96 -13.64 -2.72
CA GLY A 177 -14.37 -12.28 -3.11
C GLY A 177 -13.49 -11.16 -2.53
N ALA A 178 -12.24 -11.46 -2.17
CA ALA A 178 -11.36 -10.55 -1.47
C ALA A 178 -11.01 -9.32 -2.34
N THR A 179 -10.90 -8.16 -1.69
CA THR A 179 -10.38 -6.93 -2.30
C THR A 179 -9.01 -7.22 -2.92
N CYS A 180 -8.82 -6.82 -4.18
CA CYS A 180 -7.60 -7.06 -4.94
C CYS A 180 -7.18 -8.55 -4.98
N SER A 181 -8.17 -9.45 -5.02
CA SER A 181 -7.98 -10.91 -4.98
C SER A 181 -7.18 -11.41 -3.77
N GLY A 182 -7.02 -10.59 -2.72
CA GLY A 182 -6.11 -10.85 -1.60
C GLY A 182 -4.62 -10.80 -1.95
N ARG A 183 -4.28 -10.25 -3.13
CA ARG A 183 -2.92 -10.19 -3.72
C ARG A 183 -2.46 -8.75 -4.00
N GLY A 184 -3.17 -7.77 -3.45
CA GLY A 184 -2.94 -6.36 -3.69
C GLY A 184 -3.39 -5.52 -2.51
N THR A 185 -2.85 -4.31 -2.45
CA THR A 185 -3.31 -3.28 -1.53
C THR A 185 -4.31 -2.37 -2.25
N CYS A 186 -5.46 -2.13 -1.62
CA CYS A 186 -6.42 -1.16 -2.13
C CYS A 186 -5.91 0.27 -1.88
N LYS A 187 -5.62 1.01 -2.95
CA LYS A 187 -5.06 2.37 -2.89
C LYS A 187 -5.93 3.35 -3.66
N THR A 188 -5.92 4.60 -3.23
CA THR A 188 -6.57 5.71 -3.96
C THR A 188 -5.78 6.05 -5.23
N ILE A 189 -6.41 6.68 -6.21
CA ILE A 189 -5.69 7.14 -7.42
C ILE A 189 -4.59 8.16 -7.09
N GLN A 190 -4.73 8.93 -6.01
CA GLN A 190 -3.66 9.77 -5.48
C GLN A 190 -2.42 8.93 -5.11
N GLN A 191 -2.60 7.88 -4.31
CA GLN A 191 -1.50 7.00 -3.90
C GLN A 191 -0.90 6.25 -5.09
N LEU A 192 -1.76 5.67 -5.94
CA LEU A 192 -1.32 4.99 -7.15
C LEU A 192 -0.54 5.91 -8.09
N SER A 193 -0.92 7.19 -8.19
CA SER A 193 -0.18 8.15 -9.00
C SER A 193 1.21 8.46 -8.44
N SER A 194 1.34 8.61 -7.11
CA SER A 194 2.62 8.91 -6.47
C SER A 194 3.62 7.74 -6.53
N GLU A 195 3.10 6.52 -6.73
CA GLU A 195 3.87 5.28 -6.80
C GLU A 195 3.99 4.76 -8.24
N ALA A 196 3.48 5.50 -9.23
CA ALA A 196 3.48 5.04 -10.61
C ALA A 196 4.91 4.98 -11.17
N GLU A 197 5.23 3.88 -11.84
CA GLU A 197 6.54 3.63 -12.45
C GLU A 197 6.47 3.56 -13.98
N ASP A 198 7.61 3.84 -14.64
CA ASP A 198 7.80 3.59 -16.06
C ASP A 198 7.99 2.07 -16.34
N PRO A 199 8.00 1.62 -17.61
CA PRO A 199 8.26 0.21 -17.94
C PRO A 199 9.63 -0.32 -17.47
N GLN A 200 10.53 0.56 -17.08
CA GLN A 200 11.85 0.27 -16.53
C GLN A 200 11.87 0.32 -15.00
N GLY A 201 10.73 0.46 -14.32
CA GLY A 201 10.61 0.47 -12.86
C GLY A 201 11.05 1.78 -12.20
N ASN A 202 11.24 2.86 -12.95
CA ASN A 202 11.58 4.16 -12.35
C ASN A 202 10.31 4.89 -11.94
N PRO A 203 10.27 5.52 -10.76
CA PRO A 203 9.16 6.38 -10.39
C PRO A 203 8.94 7.50 -11.41
N LEU A 204 7.72 7.65 -11.90
CA LEU A 204 7.33 8.69 -12.85
C LEU A 204 7.31 10.09 -12.23
N GLY A 205 7.25 10.17 -10.89
CA GLY A 205 7.16 11.45 -10.16
C GLY A 205 5.87 12.22 -10.44
N VAL A 206 4.84 11.54 -10.96
CA VAL A 206 3.53 12.13 -11.21
C VAL A 206 2.72 12.18 -9.93
N THR A 207 1.84 13.18 -9.83
CA THR A 207 0.92 13.29 -8.70
C THR A 207 -0.47 13.61 -9.19
N TYR A 208 -1.47 13.06 -8.50
CA TYR A 208 -2.87 13.35 -8.74
C TYR A 208 -3.53 13.72 -7.42
N GLY A 209 -3.93 14.97 -7.26
CA GLY A 209 -4.48 15.50 -6.01
C GLY A 209 -3.45 15.83 -4.93
N ALA A 210 -2.15 15.90 -5.25
CA ALA A 210 -1.13 16.33 -4.28
C ALA A 210 -1.28 17.79 -3.84
N THR A 211 -1.85 18.66 -4.69
CA THR A 211 -2.20 20.03 -4.32
C THR A 211 -3.60 20.05 -3.69
N PRO A 212 -3.72 20.32 -2.38
CA PRO A 212 -5.03 20.30 -1.70
C PRO A 212 -6.02 21.27 -2.34
N ASN A 213 -7.29 20.89 -2.39
CA ASN A 213 -8.41 21.71 -2.89
C ASN A 213 -8.32 22.10 -4.37
N THR A 214 -7.55 21.36 -5.18
CA THR A 214 -7.55 21.58 -6.64
C THR A 214 -8.84 21.01 -7.24
N PRO A 215 -9.71 21.82 -7.88
CA PRO A 215 -11.00 21.35 -8.40
C PRO A 215 -10.84 20.25 -9.47
N ALA A 216 -9.71 20.24 -10.19
CA ALA A 216 -9.42 19.26 -11.23
C ALA A 216 -9.18 17.83 -10.70
N THR A 217 -8.96 17.65 -9.39
CA THR A 217 -8.60 16.36 -8.78
C THR A 217 -9.47 16.05 -7.56
N TRP A 218 -10.74 16.47 -7.60
CA TRP A 218 -11.72 16.26 -6.51
C TRP A 218 -11.95 14.78 -6.18
N ASP A 219 -11.65 13.90 -7.12
CA ASP A 219 -11.82 12.44 -7.08
C ASP A 219 -10.56 11.70 -6.64
N ALA A 220 -9.45 12.41 -6.38
CA ALA A 220 -8.14 11.82 -6.12
C ALA A 220 -8.13 10.84 -4.94
N THR A 221 -8.94 11.10 -3.91
CA THR A 221 -9.09 10.24 -2.73
C THR A 221 -10.37 9.38 -2.78
N LYS A 222 -11.20 9.55 -3.81
CA LYS A 222 -12.49 8.88 -3.97
C LYS A 222 -12.39 7.65 -4.84
N ILE A 223 -11.60 7.72 -5.91
CA ILE A 223 -11.37 6.59 -6.82
C ILE A 223 -10.28 5.71 -6.22
N GLN A 224 -10.59 4.42 -6.11
CA GLN A 224 -9.65 3.42 -5.60
C GLN A 224 -9.40 2.33 -6.64
N GLY A 225 -8.18 1.79 -6.62
CA GLY A 225 -7.73 0.69 -7.46
C GLY A 225 -6.83 -0.25 -6.67
N CYS A 226 -6.48 -1.36 -7.29
CA CYS A 226 -5.59 -2.34 -6.69
C CYS A 226 -4.15 -2.06 -7.11
N ASP A 227 -3.31 -1.82 -6.11
CA ASP A 227 -1.86 -1.92 -6.24
C ASP A 227 -1.46 -3.36 -5.97
N CYS A 228 -1.11 -4.09 -7.01
CA CYS A 228 -0.83 -5.50 -6.90
C CYS A 228 0.52 -5.72 -6.24
N ILE A 229 0.57 -6.58 -5.22
CA ILE A 229 1.81 -6.84 -4.48
C ILE A 229 2.80 -7.44 -5.46
N THR A 230 3.88 -6.74 -5.76
CA THR A 230 5.04 -7.25 -6.49
C THR A 230 5.85 -8.18 -5.59
N ASN A 231 5.27 -9.30 -5.16
CA ASN A 231 6.04 -10.30 -4.44
C ASN A 231 6.79 -11.16 -5.46
N ASP A 232 8.05 -11.44 -5.18
CA ASP A 232 8.77 -12.60 -5.71
C ASP A 232 7.89 -13.85 -5.53
N TYR A 233 7.09 -14.21 -6.52
CA TYR A 233 6.36 -15.47 -6.48
C TYR A 233 7.39 -16.60 -6.53
N PHE A 234 7.68 -17.19 -5.36
CA PHE A 234 8.42 -18.45 -5.26
C PHE A 234 7.52 -19.59 -5.76
N GLY A 235 7.31 -19.64 -7.08
CA GLY A 235 7.00 -20.89 -7.75
C GLY A 235 8.09 -21.93 -7.44
N PRO A 236 7.97 -23.18 -7.91
CA PRO A 236 8.93 -24.25 -7.58
C PRO A 236 10.37 -24.00 -8.08
N TYR A 237 10.64 -22.85 -8.71
CA TYR A 237 11.91 -22.51 -9.31
C TYR A 237 12.54 -21.26 -8.69
N GLU A 238 13.87 -21.28 -8.59
CA GLU A 238 14.69 -20.19 -8.08
C GLU A 238 14.51 -18.97 -8.98
N ASN A 239 13.93 -17.88 -8.44
CA ASN A 239 13.80 -16.62 -9.16
C ASN A 239 12.69 -16.59 -10.22
N ALA A 240 11.62 -17.37 -10.04
CA ALA A 240 10.40 -17.24 -10.84
C ALA A 240 9.80 -15.83 -10.62
N TYR A 241 10.10 -14.90 -11.54
CA TYR A 241 9.44 -13.59 -11.57
C TYR A 241 8.00 -13.79 -12.04
N GLY A 242 7.11 -14.06 -11.11
CA GLY A 242 5.70 -13.81 -11.28
C GLY A 242 5.42 -12.41 -10.75
N ASP A 243 5.77 -11.37 -11.50
CA ASP A 243 5.23 -10.04 -11.24
C ASP A 243 3.70 -10.21 -11.10
N PHE A 244 3.10 -9.87 -9.97
CA PHE A 244 1.63 -9.82 -9.88
C PHE A 244 1.18 -8.58 -10.65
N THR A 245 1.31 -8.56 -11.97
CA THR A 245 1.04 -7.38 -12.81
C THR A 245 -0.13 -7.60 -13.76
N GLY A 246 -0.96 -8.60 -13.45
CA GLY A 246 -2.03 -9.02 -14.33
C GLY A 246 -3.42 -8.64 -13.82
N GLY A 247 -4.01 -7.64 -14.48
CA GLY A 247 -5.43 -7.30 -14.32
C GLY A 247 -5.73 -6.28 -13.21
N HIS A 248 -6.86 -5.59 -13.36
CA HIS A 248 -7.29 -4.52 -12.45
C HIS A 248 -7.57 -4.94 -11.00
N ASP A 249 -7.67 -6.25 -10.73
CA ASP A 249 -8.04 -6.86 -9.46
C ASP A 249 -6.93 -7.78 -8.90
N CYS A 250 -5.73 -7.76 -9.49
CA CYS A 250 -4.59 -8.60 -9.11
C CYS A 250 -4.85 -10.11 -9.16
N TYR A 251 -5.82 -10.55 -9.97
CA TYR A 251 -6.16 -11.96 -10.10
C TYR A 251 -5.18 -12.72 -11.00
N MET A 252 -4.66 -12.10 -12.07
CA MET A 252 -3.82 -12.80 -13.04
C MET A 252 -2.35 -12.76 -12.63
N LEU A 253 -1.68 -13.90 -12.73
CA LEU A 253 -0.23 -14.02 -12.52
C LEU A 253 0.52 -13.68 -13.82
N ALA A 254 1.60 -12.90 -13.71
CA ALA A 254 2.61 -12.86 -14.77
C ALA A 254 3.52 -14.09 -14.70
N CYS A 255 4.24 -14.34 -15.78
CA CYS A 255 5.20 -15.41 -15.85
C CYS A 255 6.63 -14.87 -15.98
N PRO A 256 7.64 -15.68 -15.62
CA PRO A 256 9.03 -15.29 -15.72
C PRO A 256 9.40 -14.77 -17.11
N ARG A 257 10.17 -13.70 -17.11
CA ARG A 257 10.75 -13.12 -18.32
C ARG A 257 12.21 -13.51 -18.47
N GLY A 258 12.65 -13.65 -19.71
CA GLY A 258 14.03 -14.00 -20.02
C GLY A 258 14.41 -13.64 -21.45
N ALA A 259 15.68 -13.83 -21.78
CA ALA A 259 16.24 -13.58 -23.09
C ALA A 259 15.77 -14.64 -24.07
N ASP A 260 15.49 -14.22 -25.29
CA ASP A 260 15.30 -15.16 -26.38
C ASP A 260 16.61 -15.96 -26.58
N PRO A 261 16.58 -17.30 -26.49
CA PRO A 261 17.78 -18.12 -26.68
C PRO A 261 18.47 -17.93 -28.04
N PHE A 262 17.76 -17.44 -29.06
CA PHE A 262 18.29 -17.25 -30.41
C PHE A 262 18.89 -15.86 -30.65
N GLU A 263 18.82 -14.96 -29.66
CA GLU A 263 19.55 -13.70 -29.72
C GLU A 263 21.06 -13.96 -29.65
N ILE A 264 21.75 -13.62 -30.74
CA ILE A 264 23.20 -13.76 -30.87
C ILE A 264 23.88 -12.50 -30.34
N GLY A 265 24.99 -12.67 -29.62
CA GLY A 265 25.81 -11.54 -29.15
C GLY A 265 25.16 -10.71 -28.04
N LYS A 266 24.15 -11.25 -27.36
CA LYS A 266 23.50 -10.59 -26.22
C LYS A 266 24.45 -10.43 -25.05
N VAL A 267 24.42 -9.25 -24.43
CA VAL A 267 25.28 -8.88 -23.31
C VAL A 267 24.45 -8.38 -22.13
N ASN A 268 25.02 -8.55 -20.93
CA ASN A 268 24.48 -7.97 -19.71
C ASN A 268 24.68 -6.46 -19.71
N GLU A 269 23.79 -5.76 -19.01
CA GLU A 269 24.00 -4.37 -18.64
C GLU A 269 25.25 -4.26 -17.75
N LYS A 270 26.12 -3.31 -18.07
CA LYS A 270 27.27 -2.93 -17.23
C LYS A 270 27.27 -1.44 -17.02
N GLN A 271 27.32 -1.04 -15.77
CA GLN A 271 27.50 0.35 -15.36
C GLN A 271 28.86 0.52 -14.68
N THR A 272 29.32 1.75 -14.67
CA THR A 272 30.56 2.17 -14.02
C THR A 272 30.24 3.13 -12.90
N LEU A 273 30.95 2.96 -11.78
CA LEU A 273 30.98 3.89 -10.68
C LEU A 273 32.43 4.39 -10.56
N ALA A 274 32.63 5.68 -10.80
CA ALA A 274 33.92 6.33 -10.67
C ALA A 274 33.95 7.14 -9.37
N CYS A 275 34.76 6.71 -8.39
CA CYS A 275 34.85 7.35 -7.08
C CYS A 275 36.26 7.88 -6.80
N THR A 276 36.36 9.13 -6.34
CA THR A 276 37.58 9.75 -5.81
C THR A 276 37.25 10.40 -4.47
N ALA A 277 37.54 9.69 -3.37
CA ALA A 277 37.27 10.09 -2.01
C ALA A 277 38.16 9.28 -1.04
N ASP A 278 38.63 9.90 0.04
CA ASP A 278 39.44 9.25 1.08
C ASP A 278 38.72 9.21 2.45
N GLY A 279 37.50 9.72 2.53
CA GLY A 279 36.65 9.67 3.72
C GLY A 279 35.16 9.77 3.39
N GLY A 280 34.33 9.39 4.36
CA GLY A 280 32.89 9.48 4.26
C GLY A 280 32.19 8.21 3.79
N VAL A 281 30.92 8.38 3.41
CA VAL A 281 30.02 7.33 2.93
C VAL A 281 29.17 7.86 1.78
N PHE A 282 28.59 6.96 1.00
CA PHE A 282 27.61 7.28 -0.04
C PHE A 282 26.50 6.23 -0.07
N THR A 283 25.42 6.50 -0.80
CA THR A 283 24.39 5.50 -1.11
C THR A 283 24.19 5.40 -2.62
N LEU A 284 23.70 4.26 -3.07
CA LEU A 284 23.25 4.06 -4.46
C LEU A 284 21.73 3.91 -4.46
N THR A 285 21.09 4.40 -5.52
CA THR A 285 19.64 4.31 -5.70
C THR A 285 19.34 3.65 -7.04
N PHE A 286 18.47 2.65 -7.04
CA PHE A 286 17.97 1.98 -8.24
C PHE A 286 16.46 1.82 -8.14
N ARG A 287 15.70 2.25 -9.16
CA ARG A 287 14.23 2.09 -9.18
C ARG A 287 13.52 2.57 -7.91
N GLY A 288 13.96 3.71 -7.36
CA GLY A 288 13.42 4.29 -6.13
C GLY A 288 13.93 3.67 -4.82
N GLU A 289 14.60 2.52 -4.87
CA GLU A 289 15.18 1.87 -3.70
C GLU A 289 16.60 2.35 -3.45
N THR A 290 16.96 2.60 -2.20
CA THR A 290 18.29 3.13 -1.82
C THR A 290 19.01 2.15 -0.93
N THR A 291 20.28 1.89 -1.23
CA THR A 291 21.12 0.97 -0.45
C THR A 291 21.31 1.47 0.98
N ALA A 292 21.69 0.57 1.87
CA ALA A 292 22.39 0.99 3.09
C ALA A 292 23.65 1.80 2.74
N VAL A 293 24.13 2.62 3.67
CA VAL A 293 25.34 3.43 3.47
C VAL A 293 26.54 2.56 3.12
N ILE A 294 27.27 2.94 2.07
CA ILE A 294 28.47 2.28 1.57
C ILE A 294 29.66 3.16 1.95
N PRO A 295 30.59 2.68 2.80
CA PRO A 295 31.77 3.45 3.15
C PRO A 295 32.79 3.48 2.01
N VAL A 296 33.62 4.53 1.95
CA VAL A 296 34.67 4.68 0.92
C VAL A 296 35.62 3.48 0.82
N ASN A 297 35.87 2.80 1.94
CA ASN A 297 36.75 1.63 2.01
C ASN A 297 36.03 0.30 1.78
N ALA A 298 34.77 0.31 1.28
CA ALA A 298 34.02 -0.91 1.02
C ALA A 298 34.69 -1.74 -0.08
N GLY A 299 34.88 -3.04 0.19
CA GLY A 299 35.34 -4.01 -0.80
C GLY A 299 34.21 -4.47 -1.73
N GLU A 300 34.56 -5.23 -2.77
CA GLU A 300 33.61 -5.72 -3.80
C GLU A 300 32.41 -6.43 -3.19
N ALA A 301 32.63 -7.34 -2.23
CA ALA A 301 31.55 -8.08 -1.56
C ALA A 301 30.59 -7.18 -0.76
N GLN A 302 31.08 -6.09 -0.19
CA GLN A 302 30.25 -5.14 0.56
C GLN A 302 29.39 -4.30 -0.39
N VAL A 303 29.97 -3.81 -1.50
CA VAL A 303 29.20 -3.10 -2.54
C VAL A 303 28.16 -4.05 -3.16
N GLN A 304 28.55 -5.29 -3.43
CA GLN A 304 27.65 -6.31 -4.00
C GLN A 304 26.49 -6.61 -3.06
N SER A 305 26.74 -6.83 -1.77
CA SER A 305 25.68 -7.09 -0.79
C SER A 305 24.78 -5.87 -0.56
N ALA A 306 25.32 -4.65 -0.60
CA ALA A 306 24.52 -3.43 -0.49
C ALA A 306 23.56 -3.27 -1.68
N LEU A 307 24.02 -3.54 -2.91
CA LEU A 307 23.17 -3.50 -4.10
C LEU A 307 22.16 -4.65 -4.11
N GLN A 308 22.59 -5.89 -3.82
CA GLN A 308 21.71 -7.06 -3.81
C GLN A 308 20.70 -7.09 -2.65
N ALA A 309 20.73 -6.08 -1.77
CA ALA A 309 19.72 -5.88 -0.74
C ALA A 309 18.53 -5.05 -1.22
N LEU A 310 18.60 -4.47 -2.43
CA LEU A 310 17.47 -3.83 -3.09
C LEU A 310 16.61 -4.92 -3.73
N ASP A 311 15.29 -4.92 -3.53
CA ASP A 311 14.39 -5.95 -4.08
C ASP A 311 14.41 -5.95 -5.62
N SER A 312 14.67 -4.77 -6.19
CA SER A 312 14.86 -4.55 -7.62
C SER A 312 16.21 -5.06 -8.17
N VAL A 313 17.17 -5.45 -7.32
CA VAL A 313 18.51 -5.92 -7.73
C VAL A 313 18.80 -7.28 -7.13
N ARG A 314 18.64 -8.34 -7.93
CA ARG A 314 18.83 -9.71 -7.44
C ARG A 314 20.28 -10.19 -7.42
N THR A 315 20.94 -10.14 -8.58
CA THR A 315 22.36 -10.50 -8.68
C THR A 315 23.11 -9.49 -9.54
N ALA A 316 24.24 -9.06 -9.01
CA ALA A 316 25.20 -8.21 -9.69
C ALA A 316 26.61 -8.67 -9.34
N THR A 317 27.54 -8.54 -10.29
CA THR A 317 28.96 -8.78 -10.04
C THR A 317 29.70 -7.46 -10.05
N ILE A 318 30.54 -7.27 -9.02
CA ILE A 318 31.32 -6.05 -8.82
C ILE A 318 32.77 -6.36 -9.13
N SER A 319 33.44 -5.48 -9.86
CA SER A 319 34.88 -5.58 -10.11
C SER A 319 35.54 -4.21 -10.07
N PHE A 320 36.71 -4.12 -9.43
CA PHE A 320 37.53 -2.91 -9.40
C PHE A 320 38.70 -2.99 -10.37
N THR A 321 39.03 -1.90 -11.06
CA THR A 321 40.13 -1.91 -12.03
C THR A 321 41.52 -1.83 -11.41
N SER A 322 41.66 -1.22 -10.23
CA SER A 322 42.99 -0.86 -9.67
C SER A 322 43.07 -0.72 -8.15
N SER A 323 42.00 -1.06 -7.41
CA SER A 323 41.93 -0.93 -5.95
C SER A 323 41.27 -2.15 -5.31
N SER A 324 41.42 -2.31 -4.00
CA SER A 324 40.65 -3.25 -3.17
C SER A 324 39.43 -2.61 -2.51
N THR A 325 39.23 -1.31 -2.72
CA THR A 325 38.14 -0.51 -2.15
C THR A 325 37.44 0.30 -3.22
N VAL A 326 36.16 0.63 -2.99
CA VAL A 326 35.30 1.31 -3.97
C VAL A 326 35.72 2.77 -4.26
N CYS A 327 36.38 3.42 -3.30
CA CYS A 327 36.88 4.79 -3.41
C CYS A 327 38.31 4.87 -2.87
N ASP A 328 39.13 5.73 -3.48
CA ASP A 328 40.45 6.10 -2.95
C ASP A 328 40.71 7.58 -3.23
N ALA A 329 41.79 8.14 -2.68
CA ALA A 329 42.29 9.47 -3.01
C ALA A 329 42.64 9.63 -4.50
N THR A 330 42.88 8.50 -5.20
CA THR A 330 42.95 8.43 -6.67
C THR A 330 41.69 7.82 -7.26
N PRO A 331 41.31 8.17 -8.50
CA PRO A 331 40.09 7.65 -9.12
C PRO A 331 40.07 6.11 -9.18
N VAL A 332 39.05 5.53 -8.55
CA VAL A 332 38.73 4.10 -8.68
C VAL A 332 37.54 3.96 -9.61
N THR A 333 37.68 3.10 -10.63
CA THR A 333 36.56 2.69 -11.47
C THR A 333 36.09 1.30 -11.04
N THR A 334 34.86 1.25 -10.56
CA THR A 334 34.12 0.03 -10.27
C THR A 334 33.20 -0.29 -11.44
N THR A 335 33.26 -1.53 -11.95
CA THR A 335 32.29 -2.05 -12.91
C THR A 335 31.24 -2.86 -12.18
N ILE A 336 29.97 -2.54 -12.43
CA ILE A 336 28.78 -3.20 -11.90
C ILE A 336 28.11 -3.89 -13.07
N GLU A 337 28.14 -5.21 -13.11
CA GLU A 337 27.46 -6.01 -14.14
C GLU A 337 26.20 -6.64 -13.55
N PHE A 338 25.04 -6.30 -14.10
CA PHE A 338 23.77 -6.89 -13.69
C PHE A 338 23.59 -8.24 -14.39
N THR A 339 23.62 -9.31 -13.61
CA THR A 339 23.65 -10.68 -14.15
C THR A 339 22.28 -11.33 -14.21
N PHE A 340 21.34 -10.88 -13.37
CA PHE A 340 19.96 -11.37 -13.37
C PHE A 340 19.02 -10.53 -14.23
N MET A 341 19.08 -9.21 -14.08
CA MET A 341 18.24 -8.28 -14.84
C MET A 341 18.68 -8.23 -16.29
N GLN A 342 17.72 -8.09 -17.19
CA GLN A 342 17.94 -8.18 -18.64
C GLN A 342 17.39 -6.94 -19.33
N GLY A 343 18.02 -6.61 -20.46
CA GLY A 343 17.77 -5.40 -21.22
C GLY A 343 18.62 -4.23 -20.76
N ASP A 344 18.33 -3.08 -21.36
CA ASP A 344 18.88 -1.77 -21.07
C ASP A 344 18.30 -1.26 -19.74
N LEU A 345 19.15 -1.08 -18.72
CA LEU A 345 18.73 -0.67 -17.39
C LEU A 345 19.04 0.81 -17.14
N PRO A 346 18.19 1.52 -16.38
CA PRO A 346 18.47 2.91 -16.03
C PRO A 346 19.78 3.03 -15.22
N PRO A 347 20.51 4.15 -15.34
CA PRO A 347 21.71 4.38 -14.55
C PRO A 347 21.39 4.44 -13.06
N LEU A 348 22.29 3.91 -12.23
CA LEU A 348 22.22 4.06 -10.77
C LEU A 348 22.24 5.55 -10.39
N GLY A 349 21.29 5.95 -9.55
CA GLY A 349 21.37 7.19 -8.79
C GLY A 349 22.34 7.05 -7.61
N PHE A 350 22.75 8.18 -7.03
CA PHE A 350 23.63 8.17 -5.87
C PHE A 350 23.46 9.43 -5.01
N ASP A 351 23.74 9.30 -3.71
CA ASP A 351 23.98 10.43 -2.81
C ASP A 351 25.42 10.38 -2.31
N ALA A 352 26.21 11.36 -2.73
CA ALA A 352 27.63 11.51 -2.39
C ALA A 352 27.90 12.70 -1.46
N SER A 353 26.85 13.29 -0.87
CA SER A 353 26.97 14.52 -0.05
C SER A 353 27.84 14.35 1.20
N ALA A 354 28.00 13.12 1.68
CA ALA A 354 28.83 12.77 2.83
C ALA A 354 30.25 12.31 2.47
N LEU A 355 30.65 12.36 1.19
CA LEU A 355 32.02 12.03 0.77
C LEU A 355 32.97 13.20 1.01
N THR A 356 34.20 12.88 1.40
CA THR A 356 35.28 13.84 1.60
C THR A 356 36.54 13.40 0.89
N LEU A 357 37.34 14.39 0.48
CA LEU A 357 38.67 14.17 -0.09
C LEU A 357 39.63 15.19 0.56
N THR A 358 40.69 14.73 1.21
CA THR A 358 41.60 15.63 1.96
C THR A 358 42.26 16.68 1.07
N SER A 359 42.51 16.35 -0.21
CA SER A 359 43.24 17.19 -1.15
C SER A 359 42.37 18.07 -2.04
N SER A 360 41.05 17.83 -2.13
CA SER A 360 40.15 18.48 -3.09
C SER A 360 38.67 18.23 -2.74
N THR A 361 37.76 18.39 -3.69
CA THR A 361 36.37 17.97 -3.57
C THR A 361 36.24 16.50 -3.96
N ALA A 362 35.55 15.71 -3.14
CA ALA A 362 35.24 14.33 -3.47
C ALA A 362 34.32 14.26 -4.70
N VAL A 363 34.51 13.23 -5.52
CA VAL A 363 33.73 13.02 -6.75
C VAL A 363 33.23 11.59 -6.80
N LEU A 364 31.94 11.42 -7.07
CA LEU A 364 31.30 10.16 -7.40
C LEU A 364 30.49 10.37 -8.67
N ASN A 365 30.67 9.51 -9.68
CA ASN A 365 29.88 9.54 -10.90
C ASN A 365 29.47 8.13 -11.29
N VAL A 366 28.27 7.99 -11.82
CA VAL A 366 27.78 6.76 -12.46
C VAL A 366 27.71 6.97 -13.97
N GLY A 367 28.10 5.96 -14.75
CA GLY A 367 27.99 5.96 -16.20
C GLY A 367 27.65 4.58 -16.76
N GLU A 368 27.04 4.52 -17.93
CA GLU A 368 26.78 3.27 -18.65
C GLU A 368 28.05 2.83 -19.40
N LEU A 369 28.50 1.60 -19.18
CA LEU A 369 29.66 1.01 -19.87
C LEU A 369 29.23 0.09 -21.01
N VAL A 370 28.22 -0.75 -20.76
CA VAL A 370 27.62 -1.63 -21.76
C VAL A 370 26.12 -1.59 -21.58
N LYS A 371 25.43 -1.10 -22.62
CA LYS A 371 23.98 -1.20 -22.75
C LYS A 371 23.57 -2.67 -22.86
N GLY A 372 22.77 -3.15 -21.92
CA GLY A 372 22.24 -4.51 -21.91
C GLY A 372 21.34 -4.77 -23.12
N SER A 373 21.55 -5.90 -23.78
CA SER A 373 20.85 -6.24 -25.04
C SER A 373 20.04 -7.53 -24.97
N LYS A 374 20.13 -8.26 -23.86
CA LYS A 374 19.28 -9.44 -23.61
C LYS A 374 17.81 -9.03 -23.62
N ALA A 375 16.98 -9.70 -24.42
CA ALA A 375 15.54 -9.54 -24.29
C ALA A 375 15.07 -9.82 -22.86
N ASN A 376 13.98 -9.17 -22.47
CA ASN A 376 13.30 -9.42 -21.22
C ASN A 376 11.81 -9.72 -21.51
N ILE A 377 11.58 -10.83 -22.21
CA ILE A 377 10.27 -11.18 -22.78
C ILE A 377 9.63 -12.34 -22.01
N GLU A 378 8.31 -12.33 -21.92
CA GLU A 378 7.54 -13.36 -21.21
C GLU A 378 7.84 -14.76 -21.77
N CYS A 379 8.21 -15.67 -20.87
CA CYS A 379 8.62 -17.03 -21.21
C CYS A 379 9.69 -17.12 -22.30
N SER A 380 10.57 -16.12 -22.40
CA SER A 380 11.60 -16.00 -23.45
C SER A 380 11.02 -16.14 -24.88
N SER A 381 9.72 -15.89 -25.06
CA SER A 381 8.95 -16.23 -26.27
C SER A 381 9.07 -17.68 -26.72
N ARG A 382 9.33 -18.60 -25.78
CA ARG A 382 9.47 -20.05 -26.00
C ARG A 382 8.55 -20.87 -25.10
N GLY A 383 7.49 -20.25 -24.61
CA GLY A 383 6.42 -20.91 -23.89
C GLY A 383 5.17 -20.05 -23.82
N VAL A 384 4.09 -20.63 -23.31
CA VAL A 384 2.83 -19.92 -23.03
C VAL A 384 2.72 -19.73 -21.53
N CYS A 385 2.41 -18.50 -21.10
CA CYS A 385 2.18 -18.21 -19.69
C CYS A 385 0.81 -18.74 -19.23
N ASP A 386 0.79 -19.61 -18.23
CA ASP A 386 -0.45 -19.93 -17.51
C ASP A 386 -0.73 -18.85 -16.46
N ARG A 387 -1.72 -17.99 -16.75
CA ARG A 387 -2.12 -16.87 -15.88
C ARG A 387 -2.69 -17.28 -14.53
N THR A 388 -3.02 -18.56 -14.35
CA THR A 388 -3.55 -19.09 -13.08
C THR A 388 -2.43 -19.51 -12.14
N THR A 389 -1.32 -20.01 -12.68
CA THR A 389 -0.19 -20.55 -11.91
C THR A 389 1.07 -19.69 -11.97
N GLY A 390 1.17 -18.76 -12.93
CA GLY A 390 2.36 -17.94 -13.18
C GLY A 390 3.53 -18.74 -13.75
N VAL A 391 3.26 -19.92 -14.32
CA VAL A 391 4.29 -20.83 -14.84
C VAL A 391 4.31 -20.78 -16.37
N CYS A 392 5.50 -20.70 -16.93
CA CYS A 392 5.70 -20.84 -18.37
C CYS A 392 5.61 -22.31 -18.80
N ALA A 393 4.61 -22.63 -19.61
CA ALA A 393 4.54 -23.90 -20.32
C ALA A 393 5.47 -23.84 -21.54
N CYS A 394 6.70 -24.32 -21.39
CA CYS A 394 7.72 -24.27 -22.44
C CYS A 394 7.35 -25.15 -23.65
N TYR A 395 7.65 -24.64 -24.85
CA TYR A 395 7.55 -25.42 -26.08
C TYR A 395 8.57 -26.55 -26.11
N PRO A 396 8.37 -27.58 -26.96
CA PRO A 396 9.35 -28.63 -27.16
C PRO A 396 10.75 -28.05 -27.46
N TYR A 397 11.77 -28.66 -26.85
CA TYR A 397 13.18 -28.24 -26.92
C TYR A 397 13.55 -27.00 -26.07
N PHE A 398 12.66 -26.50 -25.23
CA PHE A 398 12.95 -25.39 -24.33
C PHE A 398 12.77 -25.77 -22.87
N LEU A 399 13.73 -25.36 -22.04
CA LEU A 399 13.69 -25.51 -20.59
C LEU A 399 14.02 -24.18 -19.91
N SER A 400 13.83 -24.16 -18.59
CA SER A 400 14.27 -23.07 -17.73
C SER A 400 15.77 -22.79 -17.89
N SER A 401 16.13 -21.52 -18.02
CA SER A 401 17.53 -21.08 -18.19
C SER A 401 18.14 -20.54 -16.90
N ASP A 402 19.45 -20.31 -16.93
CA ASP A 402 20.20 -19.53 -15.95
C ASP A 402 20.30 -18.03 -16.33
N GLY A 403 19.69 -17.61 -17.45
CA GLY A 403 19.81 -16.25 -18.00
C GLY A 403 21.11 -15.98 -18.76
N ALA A 404 22.06 -16.92 -18.80
CA ALA A 404 23.34 -16.84 -19.49
C ALA A 404 23.47 -17.87 -20.63
N GLY A 405 22.39 -18.56 -20.98
CA GLY A 405 22.34 -19.56 -22.04
C GLY A 405 22.58 -21.00 -21.58
N GLY A 406 22.82 -21.19 -20.28
CA GLY A 406 22.86 -22.50 -19.64
C GLY A 406 21.51 -22.95 -19.08
N LEU A 407 21.46 -24.21 -18.67
CA LEU A 407 20.31 -24.76 -17.94
C LEU A 407 20.27 -24.15 -16.55
N GLY A 408 19.11 -23.67 -16.12
CA GLY A 408 18.96 -23.06 -14.81
C GLY A 408 17.54 -23.13 -14.29
N ARG A 409 17.24 -22.31 -13.28
CA ARG A 409 15.99 -22.37 -12.51
C ARG A 409 15.12 -21.11 -12.67
N ARG A 410 15.35 -20.25 -13.67
CA ARG A 410 14.52 -19.03 -13.86
C ARG A 410 13.05 -19.30 -14.25
N GLY A 411 12.73 -20.50 -14.74
CA GLY A 411 11.37 -20.86 -15.18
C GLY A 411 10.93 -20.14 -16.45
N ASP A 412 11.87 -19.65 -17.25
CA ASP A 412 11.65 -18.68 -18.33
C ASP A 412 11.67 -19.28 -19.75
N CYS A 413 11.83 -20.59 -19.90
CA CYS A 413 11.98 -21.26 -21.21
C CYS A 413 13.17 -20.76 -22.07
N GLY A 414 14.18 -20.13 -21.46
CA GLY A 414 15.29 -19.51 -22.18
C GLY A 414 16.43 -20.45 -22.57
N TYR A 415 16.38 -21.74 -22.20
CA TYR A 415 17.44 -22.71 -22.51
C TYR A 415 17.06 -23.61 -23.68
N ILE A 416 17.94 -23.72 -24.68
CA ILE A 416 17.78 -24.65 -25.80
C ILE A 416 18.23 -26.04 -25.35
N SER A 417 17.28 -26.95 -25.18
CA SER A 417 17.57 -28.35 -24.89
C SER A 417 18.08 -29.07 -26.14
N PRO A 418 19.19 -29.83 -26.06
CA PRO A 418 19.66 -30.67 -27.17
C PRO A 418 18.75 -31.86 -27.44
N TYR A 419 17.82 -32.15 -26.53
CA TYR A 419 16.86 -33.26 -26.63
C TYR A 419 15.42 -32.74 -26.59
N PRO A 420 14.47 -33.42 -27.26
CA PRO A 420 13.06 -33.06 -27.17
C PRO A 420 12.60 -33.13 -25.71
N THR A 421 11.99 -32.05 -25.25
CA THR A 421 11.40 -31.99 -23.92
C THR A 421 10.06 -32.72 -23.96
N VAL A 422 9.96 -33.87 -23.30
CA VAL A 422 8.70 -34.58 -23.15
C VAL A 422 7.89 -33.85 -22.09
N ALA A 423 6.71 -33.36 -22.46
CA ALA A 423 5.70 -33.01 -21.46
C ALA A 423 5.37 -34.29 -20.70
N LEU A 424 5.64 -34.33 -19.39
CA LEU A 424 5.07 -35.36 -18.53
C LEU A 424 3.57 -35.09 -18.52
N SER A 425 2.84 -35.90 -19.28
CA SER A 425 1.39 -35.87 -19.44
C SER A 425 0.66 -36.03 -18.11
#